data_AF-A0A175QQC8-F1
#
_entry.id   AF-A0A175QQC8-F1
#
_cell.length_a   1.000
_cell.length_b   1.000
_cell.length_c   1.000
_cell.angle_alpha   90.00
_cell.angle_beta   90.00
_cell.angle_gamma   90.00
#
_symmetry.space_group_name_H-M   'P 1'
#
loop_
_entity.id
_entity.type
_entity.pdbx_description
1 polymer ?
#
loop_
_entity_poly.entity_id
_entity_poly.type
_entity_poly.pdbx_seq_one_letter_code
_entity_poly.pdbx_strand_id
1 'polypeptide(L)' 'MSQRLTQQAYGKILDMILSGALAPGDTLQEAKLGDALAMSRTPVREAIKRIEAE' A
#
# COMPACT_ATOMS: atom_id res chain seq x y z
N MET A 1 6.95 8.07 -14.06
CA MET A 1 7.45 7.59 -12.74
C MET A 1 6.36 7.20 -11.76
N SER A 2 5.33 8.04 -11.52
CA SER A 2 4.28 7.79 -10.51
C SER A 2 3.62 6.40 -10.61
N GLN A 3 3.22 5.97 -11.81
CA GLN A 3 2.60 4.64 -12.00
C GLN A 3 3.49 3.45 -11.60
N ARG A 4 4.82 3.56 -11.72
CA ARG A 4 5.73 2.50 -11.26
C ARG A 4 5.74 2.40 -9.74
N LEU A 5 5.75 3.53 -9.05
CA LEU A 5 5.69 3.58 -7.59
C LEU A 5 4.36 3.07 -7.07
N THR A 6 3.24 3.36 -7.75
CA THR A 6 1.93 2.80 -7.40
C THR A 6 1.91 1.27 -7.51
N GLN A 7 2.44 0.69 -8.60
CA GLN A 7 2.50 -0.76 -8.74
C GLN A 7 3.42 -1.41 -7.69
N GLN A 8 4.54 -0.76 -7.37
CA GLN A 8 5.45 -1.24 -6.34
C GLN A 8 4.83 -1.16 -4.94
N ALA A 9 4.12 -0.08 -4.63
CA ALA A 9 3.39 0.07 -3.38
C ALA A 9 2.29 -1.00 -3.26
N TYR A 10 1.53 -1.24 -4.33
CA TYR A 10 0.50 -2.28 -4.37
C TYR A 10 1.10 -3.65 -4.05
N GLY A 11 2.16 -4.06 -4.74
CA GLY A 11 2.81 -5.37 -4.48
C GLY A 11 3.28 -5.50 -3.04
N LYS A 12 3.94 -4.48 -2.49
CA LYS A 12 4.42 -4.51 -1.10
C LYS A 12 3.28 -4.55 -0.07
N ILE A 13 2.19 -3.82 -0.29
CA ILE A 13 1.03 -3.88 0.62
C ILE A 13 0.38 -5.26 0.55
N LEU A 14 0.28 -5.86 -0.65
CA LEU A 14 -0.23 -7.22 -0.82
C LEU A 14 0.64 -8.23 -0.06
N ASP A 15 1.95 -8.15 -0.18
CA ASP A 15 2.90 -9.00 0.55
C ASP A 15 2.73 -8.86 2.07
N MET A 16 2.50 -7.63 2.56
CA MET A 16 2.23 -7.38 3.99
C MET A 16 0.92 -8.02 4.46
N ILE A 17 -0.13 -8.01 3.62
CA ILE A 17 -1.40 -8.69 3.92
C ILE A 17 -1.21 -10.21 3.93
N LEU A 18 -0.56 -10.76 2.89
CA LEU A 18 -0.36 -12.20 2.73
C LEU A 18 0.57 -12.79 3.80
N SER A 19 1.54 -12.01 4.29
CA SER A 19 2.41 -12.40 5.42
C SER A 19 1.74 -12.23 6.78
N GLY A 20 0.57 -11.59 6.86
CA GLY A 20 -0.12 -11.28 8.12
C GLY A 20 0.46 -10.08 8.88
N ALA A 21 1.37 -9.31 8.26
CA ALA A 21 1.86 -8.05 8.83
C ALA A 21 0.77 -6.96 8.86
N LEU A 22 -0.22 -7.06 7.97
CA LEU A 22 -1.47 -6.32 8.02
C LEU A 22 -2.60 -7.34 8.23
N ALA A 23 -3.31 -7.24 9.35
CA ALA A 23 -4.39 -8.16 9.68
C ALA A 23 -5.70 -7.71 9.02
N PRO A 24 -6.63 -8.65 8.76
CA PRO A 24 -7.99 -8.29 8.38
C PRO A 24 -8.63 -7.37 9.43
N GLY A 25 -9.17 -6.24 8.98
CA GLY A 25 -9.74 -5.21 9.85
C GLY A 25 -8.76 -4.10 10.25
N ASP A 26 -7.46 -4.24 9.96
CA ASP A 26 -6.50 -3.15 10.14
C ASP A 26 -6.80 -2.00 9.18
N THR A 27 -6.73 -0.79 9.69
CA THR A 27 -6.87 0.42 8.86
C THR A 27 -5.57 0.66 8.09
N LEU A 28 -5.66 0.67 6.76
CA LEU A 28 -4.56 1.02 5.86
C LEU A 28 -4.29 2.54 5.90
N GLN A 29 -3.41 2.96 6.81
CA GLN A 29 -3.04 4.37 6.94
C GLN A 29 -1.99 4.76 5.90
N GLU A 30 -2.36 5.62 4.93
CA GLU A 30 -1.48 6.10 3.87
C GLU A 30 -0.14 6.66 4.38
N ALA A 31 -0.15 7.40 5.49
CA ALA A 31 1.06 7.99 6.05
C ALA A 31 2.02 6.92 6.58
N LYS A 32 1.52 5.97 7.37
CA LYS A 32 2.33 4.88 7.93
C LYS A 32 2.90 3.98 6.83
N LEU A 33 2.10 3.68 5.81
CA LEU A 33 2.54 2.90 4.66
C LEU A 33 3.54 3.70 3.81
N GLY A 34 3.35 5.01 3.64
CA GLY A 34 4.33 5.88 3.00
C GLY A 34 5.69 5.85 3.70
N ASP A 35 5.70 5.96 5.02
CA ASP A 35 6.92 5.89 5.81
C ASP A 35 7.57 4.50 5.71
N ALA A 36 6.80 3.42 5.85
CA ALA A 36 7.30 2.04 5.77
C ALA A 36 7.85 1.67 4.38
N LEU A 37 7.26 2.24 3.33
CA LEU A 37 7.65 1.97 1.94
C LEU A 37 8.68 2.97 1.41
N ALA A 38 9.04 4.00 2.18
CA ALA A 38 9.83 5.15 1.77
C ALA A 38 9.26 5.82 0.50
N MET A 39 7.94 6.02 0.48
CA MET A 39 7.19 6.59 -0.64
C MET A 39 6.31 7.75 -0.19
N SER A 40 6.00 8.66 -1.12
CA SER A 40 5.02 9.70 -0.87
C SER A 40 3.59 9.13 -0.78
N ARG A 41 2.67 9.90 -0.22
CA ARG A 41 1.27 9.46 -0.02
C ARG A 41 0.53 9.16 -1.32
N THR A 42 0.85 9.87 -2.41
CA THR A 42 0.14 9.70 -3.69
C THR A 42 0.21 8.27 -4.25
N PRO A 43 1.39 7.65 -4.49
CA PRO A 43 1.45 6.28 -4.99
C PRO A 43 0.87 5.25 -4.01
N VAL A 44 1.01 5.48 -2.71
CA VAL A 44 0.46 4.61 -1.66
C VAL A 44 -1.07 4.63 -1.67
N ARG A 45 -1.68 5.81 -1.73
CA ARG A 45 -3.13 5.96 -1.81
C ARG A 45 -3.71 5.28 -3.04
N GLU A 46 -3.10 5.48 -4.21
CA GLU A 46 -3.59 4.84 -5.43
C GLU A 46 -3.43 3.31 -5.38
N ALA A 47 -2.41 2.80 -4.69
CA ALA A 47 -2.25 1.37 -4.45
C ALA A 47 -3.34 0.83 -3.50
N ILE A 48 -3.62 1.53 -2.40
CA ILE A 48 -4.70 1.16 -1.46
C ILE A 48 -6.05 1.12 -2.17
N LYS A 49 -6.39 2.18 -2.92
CA LYS A 49 -7.64 2.23 -3.70
C LYS A 49 -7.79 1.07 -4.67
N ARG A 50 -6.68 0.61 -5.24
CA ARG A 50 -6.69 -0.55 -6.14
C ARG A 50 -6.97 -1.85 -5.37
N ILE A 51 -6.37 -2.03 -4.18
CA ILE A 51 -6.64 -3.19 -3.32
C ILE A 51 -8.11 -3.20 -2.87
N GLU A 52 -8.66 -2.04 -2.53
CA GLU A 52 -10.07 -1.90 -2.12
C GLU A 52 -11.08 -2.20 -3.25
N ALA A 53 -10.63 -2.13 -4.50
CA ALA A 53 -11.46 -2.37 -5.69
C ALA A 53 -11.39 -3.82 -6.20
N GLU A 54 -10.51 -4.64 -5.65
CA GLU A 54 -10.34 -6.08 -5.96
C GLU A 54 -11.12 -6.94 -4.96
#